data_AF-A0A0K3BKM2-F1
#
_entry.id   AF-A0A0K3BKM2-F1
#
_cell.length_a   1.000
_cell.length_b   1.000
_cell.length_c   1.000
_cell.angle_alpha   90.00
_cell.angle_beta   90.00
_cell.angle_gamma   90.00
#
_symmetry.space_group_name_H-M   'P 1'
#
loop_
_entity.id
_entity.type
_entity.pdbx_description
1 polymer ?
#
loop_
_entity_poly.entity_id
_entity_poly.type
_entity_poly.pdbx_seq_one_letter_code
_entity_poly.pdbx_strand_id
1 'polypeptide(L)'
;MTDAVDVLRSFPWLAQLPGPLLHRLDWAEFRVPTETVAQAIERLQAATGHLVMSYRRGLIGRVDHGAVQLCELIEPATISAADAVVLAELEGIVAAHGACLVLYRNPLRLSRPGAVCGQWPPV
;
A
#
# COMPACT_ATOMS: atom_id res chain seq x y z
N MET A 1 -12.80 -11.78 -6.92
CA MET A 1 -12.57 -10.31 -6.91
C MET A 1 -12.36 -9.89 -5.47
N THR A 2 -11.43 -8.98 -5.19
CA THR A 2 -11.36 -8.34 -3.86
C THR A 2 -12.55 -7.40 -3.74
N ASP A 3 -13.30 -7.46 -2.64
CA ASP A 3 -14.39 -6.51 -2.37
C ASP A 3 -13.78 -5.21 -1.81
N ALA A 4 -14.12 -4.07 -2.41
CA ALA A 4 -13.71 -2.75 -1.95
C ALA A 4 -14.14 -2.49 -0.50
N VAL A 5 -15.28 -3.04 -0.07
CA VAL A 5 -15.80 -2.91 1.29
C VAL A 5 -14.85 -3.57 2.30
N ASP A 6 -14.32 -4.74 1.98
CA ASP A 6 -13.39 -5.46 2.87
C ASP A 6 -12.06 -4.71 2.98
N VAL A 7 -11.55 -4.17 1.87
CA VAL A 7 -10.35 -3.34 1.86
C VAL A 7 -10.54 -2.08 2.72
N LEU A 8 -11.66 -1.39 2.58
CA LEU A 8 -11.96 -0.19 3.36
C LEU A 8 -12.09 -0.48 4.87
N ARG A 9 -12.60 -1.66 5.25
CA ARG A 9 -12.63 -2.09 6.66
C ARG A 9 -11.23 -2.38 7.20
N SER A 10 -10.37 -3.02 6.40
CA SER A 10 -8.99 -3.31 6.79
C SER A 10 -8.07 -2.09 6.79
N PHE A 11 -8.37 -1.08 5.99
CA PHE A 11 -7.58 0.15 5.86
C PHE A 11 -8.46 1.40 6.03
N PRO A 12 -8.91 1.71 7.26
CA PRO A 12 -9.85 2.83 7.50
C PRO A 12 -9.32 4.19 7.06
N TRP A 13 -7.99 4.35 7.03
CA TRP A 13 -7.36 5.60 6.59
C TRP A 13 -7.64 5.94 5.11
N LEU A 14 -8.05 4.97 4.29
CA LEU A 14 -8.50 5.22 2.91
C LEU A 14 -9.72 6.16 2.85
N ALA A 15 -10.52 6.25 3.92
CA ALA A 15 -11.65 7.18 3.99
C ALA A 15 -11.23 8.66 3.95
N GLN A 16 -9.93 8.96 4.10
CA GLN A 16 -9.37 10.31 3.92
C GLN A 16 -9.23 10.70 2.44
N LEU A 17 -9.32 9.75 1.51
CA LEU A 17 -9.24 10.02 0.09
C LEU A 17 -10.57 10.61 -0.43
N PRO A 18 -10.52 11.56 -1.39
CA PRO A 18 -11.71 12.03 -2.08
C PRO A 18 -12.51 10.89 -2.71
N GLY A 19 -13.83 10.85 -2.51
CA GLY A 19 -14.71 9.82 -3.05
C GLY A 19 -14.53 9.50 -4.54
N PRO A 20 -14.43 10.50 -5.44
CA PRO A 20 -14.18 10.25 -6.86
C PRO A 20 -12.86 9.52 -7.16
N LEU A 21 -11.84 9.66 -6.29
CA LEU A 21 -10.58 8.93 -6.44
C LEU A 21 -10.71 7.50 -5.93
N LEU A 22 -11.39 7.29 -4.79
CA LEU A 22 -11.69 5.94 -4.29
C LEU A 22 -12.43 5.09 -5.33
N HIS A 23 -13.41 5.66 -6.04
CA HIS A 23 -14.16 4.94 -7.08
C HIS A 23 -13.32 4.55 -8.30
N ARG A 24 -12.14 5.14 -8.48
CA ARG A 24 -11.24 4.88 -9.61
C ARG A 24 -10.07 3.98 -9.25
N LEU A 25 -9.92 3.60 -7.98
CA LEU A 25 -8.85 2.70 -7.54
C LEU A 25 -8.99 1.33 -8.19
N ASP A 26 -7.86 0.75 -8.58
CA ASP A 26 -7.81 -0.64 -9.01
C ASP A 26 -7.90 -1.59 -7.80
N TRP A 27 -9.11 -1.91 -7.36
CA TRP A 27 -9.29 -2.77 -6.18
C TRP A 27 -8.71 -4.17 -6.33
N ALA A 28 -8.38 -4.62 -7.54
CA ALA A 28 -7.76 -5.92 -7.77
C ALA A 28 -6.30 -5.96 -7.30
N GLU A 29 -5.63 -4.80 -7.20
CA GLU A 29 -4.24 -4.71 -6.74
C GLU A 29 -4.12 -4.96 -5.23
N PHE A 30 -5.15 -4.64 -4.46
CA PHE A 30 -5.11 -4.77 -3.00
C PHE A 30 -5.27 -6.22 -2.56
N ARG A 31 -4.55 -6.52 -1.48
CA ARG A 31 -4.71 -7.76 -0.72
C ARG A 31 -5.39 -7.40 0.59
N VAL A 32 -6.57 -7.96 0.84
CA VAL A 32 -7.15 -7.95 2.19
C VAL A 32 -6.19 -8.74 3.08
N PRO A 33 -5.68 -8.15 4.17
CA PRO A 33 -4.66 -8.78 4.99
C PRO A 33 -5.23 -10.02 5.69
N THR A 34 -4.49 -11.12 5.64
CA THR A 34 -4.66 -12.22 6.60
C THR A 34 -4.16 -11.77 7.97
N GLU A 35 -4.47 -12.52 9.03
CA GLU A 35 -4.01 -12.19 10.39
C GLU A 35 -2.50 -11.89 10.45
N THR A 36 -1.66 -12.73 9.85
CA THR A 36 -0.21 -12.51 9.79
C THR A 36 0.16 -11.20 9.07
N VAL A 37 -0.50 -10.89 7.96
CA VAL A 37 -0.23 -9.66 7.20
C VAL A 37 -0.73 -8.44 7.97
N ALA A 38 -1.87 -8.54 8.67
CA ALA A 38 -2.40 -7.48 9.52
C ALA A 38 -1.43 -7.17 10.68
N GLN A 39 -0.91 -8.20 11.35
CA GLN A 39 0.10 -8.01 12.41
C GLN A 39 1.39 -7.38 11.87
N ALA A 40 1.82 -7.74 10.66
CA ALA A 40 2.98 -7.12 10.02
C ALA A 40 2.72 -5.64 9.69
N ILE A 41 1.53 -5.32 9.17
CA ILE A 41 1.07 -3.95 8.93
C ILE A 41 1.12 -3.14 10.23
N GLU A 42 0.49 -3.62 11.30
CA GLU A 42 0.44 -2.92 12.59
C GLU A 42 1.84 -2.66 13.17
N ARG A 43 2.72 -3.67 13.12
CA ARG A 43 4.12 -3.53 13.56
C ARG A 43 4.88 -2.49 12.75
N LEU A 44 4.75 -2.50 11.42
CA LEU A 44 5.43 -1.55 10.55
C LEU A 44 4.89 -0.13 10.75
N GLN A 45 3.57 0.03 10.92
CA GLN A 45 2.96 1.32 11.23
C GLN A 45 3.43 1.87 12.59
N ALA A 46 3.50 1.01 13.61
CA ALA A 46 3.98 1.41 14.93
C ALA A 46 5.47 1.81 14.91
N ALA A 47 6.30 1.09 14.15
CA ALA A 47 7.73 1.38 14.03
C ALA A 47 8.02 2.68 13.27
N THR A 48 7.32 2.90 12.16
CA THR A 48 7.62 4.00 11.22
C THR A 48 6.75 5.24 11.41
N GLY A 49 5.61 5.10 12.09
CA GLY A 49 4.57 6.13 12.16
C GLY A 49 3.83 6.39 10.84
N HIS A 50 4.12 5.63 9.79
CA HIS A 50 3.56 5.80 8.45
C HIS A 50 2.29 4.95 8.24
N LEU A 51 1.53 5.28 7.20
CA LEU A 51 0.40 4.46 6.76
C LEU A 51 0.95 3.29 5.95
N VAL A 52 0.39 2.09 6.13
CA VAL A 52 0.85 0.91 5.40
C VAL A 52 -0.35 0.30 4.67
N MET A 53 -0.12 -0.08 3.41
CA MET A 53 -1.06 -0.81 2.56
C MET A 53 -0.46 -2.15 2.17
N SER A 54 -1.30 -3.18 2.05
CA SER A 54 -0.90 -4.47 1.45
C SER A 54 -1.45 -4.65 0.03
N TYR A 55 -0.55 -4.98 -0.87
CA TYR A 55 -0.82 -5.27 -2.27
C TYR A 55 -0.65 -6.75 -2.56
N ARG A 56 -1.30 -7.23 -3.62
CA ARG A 56 -1.02 -8.55 -4.18
C ARG A 56 0.32 -8.51 -4.89
N ARG A 57 1.17 -9.48 -4.57
CA ARG A 57 2.49 -9.58 -5.18
C ARG A 57 2.38 -9.75 -6.70
N GLY A 58 3.14 -8.95 -7.45
CA GLY A 58 3.19 -9.01 -8.92
C GLY A 58 2.11 -8.24 -9.67
N LEU A 59 1.19 -7.56 -8.95
CA LEU A 59 0.16 -6.71 -9.56
C LEU A 59 0.43 -5.20 -9.41
N ILE A 60 1.35 -4.78 -8.53
CA ILE A 60 1.80 -3.38 -8.49
C ILE A 60 2.34 -2.98 -9.87
N GLY A 61 1.91 -1.83 -10.39
CA GLY A 61 2.30 -1.34 -11.71
C GLY A 61 1.56 -1.97 -12.90
N ARG A 62 0.65 -2.94 -12.66
CA ARG A 62 -0.27 -3.46 -13.68
C ARG A 62 -1.62 -2.78 -13.50
N VAL A 63 -1.96 -1.86 -14.39
CA VAL A 63 -3.20 -1.08 -14.33
C VAL A 63 -4.20 -1.69 -15.32
N ASP A 64 -5.37 -2.08 -14.84
CA ASP A 64 -6.51 -2.34 -15.74
C ASP A 64 -6.95 -1.04 -16.42
N HIS A 65 -7.29 -1.08 -17.71
CA HIS A 65 -7.59 0.11 -18.51
C HIS A 65 -8.63 1.04 -17.84
N GLY A 66 -8.19 2.23 -17.41
CA GLY A 66 -9.03 3.28 -16.83
C GLY A 66 -9.01 3.37 -15.30
N ALA A 67 -8.44 2.39 -14.60
CA ALA A 67 -8.19 2.45 -13.16
C ALA A 67 -6.95 3.29 -12.84
N VAL A 68 -6.82 3.69 -11.58
CA VAL A 68 -5.68 4.44 -11.06
C VAL A 68 -5.08 3.68 -9.88
N GLN A 69 -3.76 3.58 -9.82
CA GLN A 69 -3.09 2.94 -8.69
C GLN A 69 -2.98 3.90 -7.53
N LEU A 70 -3.12 3.38 -6.31
CA LEU A 70 -3.05 4.23 -5.14
C LEU A 70 -1.68 4.93 -5.01
N CYS A 71 -0.58 4.27 -5.39
CA CYS A 71 0.76 4.87 -5.38
C CYS A 71 0.91 6.11 -6.29
N GLU A 72 0.08 6.25 -7.33
CA GLU A 72 0.05 7.43 -8.19
C GLU A 72 -0.71 8.60 -7.54
N LEU A 73 -1.59 8.29 -6.59
CA LEU A 73 -2.49 9.25 -5.96
C LEU A 73 -1.95 9.82 -4.66
N ILE A 74 -1.12 9.09 -3.93
CA ILE A 74 -0.64 9.49 -2.61
C ILE A 74 0.88 9.48 -2.50
N GLU A 75 1.42 10.43 -1.72
CA GLU A 75 2.86 10.55 -1.52
C GLU A 75 3.42 9.29 -0.81
N PRO A 76 4.46 8.65 -1.36
CA PRO A 76 5.14 7.57 -0.66
C PRO A 76 5.80 8.09 0.62
N ALA A 77 5.92 7.23 1.62
CA ALA A 77 6.69 7.56 2.80
C ALA A 77 8.19 7.68 2.47
N THR A 78 8.87 8.65 3.09
CA THR A 78 10.33 8.67 3.13
C THR A 78 10.78 7.77 4.26
N ILE A 79 11.34 6.61 3.92
CA ILE A 79 11.81 5.65 4.92
C ILE A 79 13.28 5.91 5.28
N SER A 80 13.61 5.78 6.56
CA SER A 80 14.98 5.77 7.05
C SER A 80 15.64 4.41 6.79
N ALA A 81 16.97 4.33 7.00
CA ALA A 81 17.67 3.05 6.92
C ALA A 81 17.16 2.04 7.98
N ALA A 82 16.74 2.51 9.16
CA ALA A 82 16.17 1.66 10.20
C ALA A 82 14.80 1.11 9.77
N ASP A 83 13.96 1.95 9.16
CA ASP A 83 12.65 1.52 8.64
C ASP A 83 12.80 0.50 7.52
N ALA A 84 13.83 0.66 6.67
CA ALA A 84 14.13 -0.28 5.59
C ALA A 84 14.50 -1.67 6.12
N VAL A 85 15.21 -1.76 7.26
CA VAL A 85 15.50 -3.04 7.92
C VAL A 85 14.22 -3.72 8.40
N VAL A 86 13.35 -2.98 9.10
CA VAL A 86 12.06 -3.51 9.57
C VAL A 86 11.17 -3.95 8.41
N LEU A 87 11.13 -3.15 7.33
CA LEU A 87 10.40 -3.50 6.12
C LEU A 87 10.93 -4.81 5.51
N ALA A 88 12.25 -4.94 5.34
CA ALA A 88 12.87 -6.14 4.77
C ALA A 88 12.60 -7.40 5.60
N GLU A 89 12.65 -7.29 6.93
CA GLU A 89 12.31 -8.41 7.84
C GLU A 89 10.86 -8.87 7.67
N LEU A 90 9.92 -7.92 7.56
CA LEU A 90 8.50 -8.21 7.40
C LEU A 90 8.15 -8.66 5.96
N GLU A 91 8.89 -8.19 4.95
CA GLU A 91 8.68 -8.53 3.54
C GLU A 91 8.76 -10.05 3.29
N GLY A 92 9.71 -10.74 3.91
CA GLY A 92 9.83 -12.20 3.80
C GLY A 92 8.58 -12.93 4.30
N ILE A 93 8.01 -12.45 5.40
CA ILE A 93 6.79 -13.03 6.01
C ILE A 93 5.60 -12.79 5.10
N VAL A 94 5.36 -11.54 4.70
CA VAL A 94 4.17 -11.18 3.88
C VAL A 94 4.25 -11.75 2.46
N ALA A 95 5.45 -11.90 1.89
CA ALA A 95 5.65 -12.49 0.57
C ALA A 95 5.19 -13.95 0.51
N ALA A 96 5.37 -14.72 1.60
CA ALA A 96 4.85 -16.08 1.72
C ALA A 96 3.31 -16.13 1.70
N HIS A 97 2.63 -15.02 2.02
CA HIS A 97 1.18 -14.86 1.95
C HIS A 97 0.70 -14.20 0.64
N GLY A 98 1.59 -14.07 -0.35
CA GLY A 98 1.30 -13.45 -1.65
C GLY A 98 1.05 -11.94 -1.58
N ALA A 99 1.54 -11.30 -0.51
CA ALA A 99 1.41 -9.87 -0.29
C ALA A 99 2.75 -9.14 -0.39
N CYS A 100 2.71 -7.85 -0.65
CA CYS A 100 3.80 -6.92 -0.41
C CYS A 100 3.27 -5.68 0.30
N LEU A 101 4.12 -5.01 1.07
CA LEU A 101 3.76 -3.83 1.84
C LEU A 101 4.31 -2.57 1.17
N VAL A 102 3.52 -1.51 1.19
CA VAL A 102 3.96 -0.18 0.74
C VAL A 102 3.64 0.82 1.82
N LEU A 103 4.61 1.68 2.12
CA LEU A 103 4.45 2.75 3.11
C LEU A 103 4.07 4.06 2.42
N TYR A 104 3.08 4.72 3.01
CA TYR A 104 2.59 6.02 2.60
C TYR A 104 2.75 7.03 3.72
N ARG A 105 2.95 8.28 3.33
CA ARG A 105 3.14 9.35 4.29
C ARG A 105 1.95 9.45 5.26
N ASN A 106 2.27 9.71 6.52
CA ASN A 106 1.32 10.08 7.56
C ASN A 106 1.73 11.45 8.13
N PRO A 107 0.88 12.50 8.09
CA PRO A 107 -0.48 12.54 7.54
C PRO A 107 -0.51 12.31 6.02
N LEU A 108 -1.64 11.79 5.54
CA LEU A 108 -1.87 11.47 4.14
C LEU A 108 -1.76 12.73 3.27
N ARG A 109 -1.04 12.62 2.15
CA ARG A 109 -0.90 13.68 1.15
C ARG A 109 -1.14 13.12 -0.24
N LEU A 110 -1.87 13.89 -1.05
CA LEU A 110 -2.07 13.55 -2.45
C LEU A 110 -0.81 13.90 -3.26
N SER A 111 -0.39 12.99 -4.12
CA SER A 111 0.68 13.24 -5.08
C SER A 111 0.24 14.31 -6.08
N ARG A 112 1.18 15.15 -6.51
CA ARG A 112 0.93 16.09 -7.61
C ARG A 112 0.73 15.30 -8.91
N PRO A 113 -0.20 15.69 -9.79
CA PRO A 113 -0.34 15.07 -11.10
C PRO A 113 1.02 15.03 -11.83
N GLY A 114 1.48 13.84 -12.23
CA GLY A 114 2.75 13.65 -12.95
C GLY A 114 3.95 13.19 -12.10
N ALA A 115 3.79 12.93 -10.80
CA ALA A 115 4.82 12.29 -9.99
C ALA A 115 4.89 10.78 -10.31
N VAL A 116 5.87 10.38 -11.12
CA VAL A 116 6.12 8.96 -11.44
C VAL A 116 6.64 8.25 -10.19
N CYS A 117 5.95 7.19 -9.74
CA CYS A 117 6.45 6.36 -8.66
C CYS A 117 7.72 5.63 -9.12
N GLY A 118 8.82 5.89 -8.41
CA GLY A 118 10.13 5.33 -8.70
C GLY A 118 10.11 3.80 -8.78
N GLN A 119 10.78 3.29 -9.81
CA GLN A 119 10.98 1.87 -10.07
C GLN A 119 11.56 1.17 -8.83
N TRP A 120 10.87 0.15 -8.35
CA TRP A 120 11.43 -0.79 -7.38
C TRP A 120 12.62 -1.52 -8.03
N PRO A 121 13.79 -1.60 -7.38
CA PRO A 121 14.88 -2.40 -7.92
C PRO A 121 14.48 -3.89 -7.95
N PRO A 122 14.85 -4.64 -9.00
CA PRO A 122 14.73 -6.09 -8.97
C PRO A 122 15.65 -6.65 -7.88
N VAL A 123 15.09 -7.44 -6.98
CA VAL A 123 15.82 -8.33 -6.07
C VAL A 123 16.65 -9.34 -6.84
#